data_AF-A0A4Q5VBI8-F1
#
_entry.id   AF-A0A4Q5VBI8-F1
#
_cell.length_a   1.000
_cell.length_b   1.000
_cell.length_c   1.000
_cell.angle_alpha   90.00
_cell.angle_beta   90.00
_cell.angle_gamma   90.00
#
_symmetry.space_group_name_H-M   'P 1'
#
loop_
_entity.id
_entity.type
_entity.pdbx_description
1 polymer ?
#
loop_
_entity_poly.entity_id
_entity_poly.type
_entity_poly.pdbx_seq_one_letter_code
_entity_poly.pdbx_strand_id
1 'polypeptide(L)'
;MFKPSEIYHNSSKRQLVHKLLMNNALQMLNKAKIVANIETALILAKVSQKFLQSTNPSENEDGLQLFIALMNCYEHIIDETVIVSAFENFAKSKLLKKMYIVHEFDSSQDDDVQKKIKSRQKKFPIHIKTYLAAHDRQLTYIFRDTTLLVSILLSQKYVKLYGLSTPCIEQLKLLNRTRNVLHMNTSITSSINLQKIEAIYELKNAIEKHI
;
A
#
# COMPACT_ATOMS: atom_id res chain seq x y z
N MET A 1 -5.97 -21.97 2.93
CA MET A 1 -4.96 -21.02 2.41
C MET A 1 -3.83 -21.85 1.81
N PHE A 2 -3.31 -21.50 0.62
CA PHE A 2 -2.20 -22.26 0.01
C PHE A 2 -0.93 -22.11 0.84
N LYS A 3 -0.13 -23.18 0.97
CA LYS A 3 1.21 -23.07 1.54
C LYS A 3 2.08 -22.15 0.66
N PRO A 4 2.96 -21.31 1.22
CA PRO A 4 3.80 -20.41 0.43
C PRO A 4 4.59 -21.13 -0.68
N SER A 5 5.16 -22.30 -0.38
CA SER A 5 5.91 -23.11 -1.35
C SER A 5 5.08 -23.52 -2.57
N GLU A 6 3.79 -23.85 -2.38
CA GLU A 6 2.89 -24.22 -3.46
C GLU A 6 2.62 -23.05 -4.41
N ILE A 7 2.53 -21.83 -3.87
CA ILE A 7 2.32 -20.62 -4.67
C ILE A 7 3.52 -20.38 -5.58
N TYR A 8 4.73 -20.63 -5.09
CA TYR A 8 5.95 -20.31 -5.85
C TYR A 8 6.34 -21.37 -6.87
N HIS A 9 6.02 -22.65 -6.63
CA HIS A 9 6.26 -23.73 -7.58
C HIS A 9 5.20 -23.84 -8.68
N ASN A 10 3.98 -23.39 -8.44
CA ASN A 10 2.86 -23.59 -9.37
C ASN A 10 2.41 -22.25 -9.98
N SER A 11 2.60 -22.10 -11.29
CA SER A 11 2.21 -20.88 -12.03
C SER A 11 0.72 -20.57 -11.95
N SER A 12 -0.14 -21.58 -12.06
CA SER A 12 -1.60 -21.44 -11.97
C SER A 12 -2.04 -20.98 -10.58
N LYS A 13 -1.49 -21.56 -9.51
CA LYS A 13 -1.75 -21.11 -8.13
C LYS A 13 -1.28 -19.68 -7.92
N ARG A 14 -0.09 -19.31 -8.42
CA ARG A 14 0.41 -17.94 -8.35
C ARG A 14 -0.50 -16.94 -9.05
N GLN A 15 -0.95 -17.28 -10.26
CA GLN A 15 -1.87 -16.44 -11.03
C GLN A 15 -3.22 -16.27 -10.32
N LEU A 16 -3.73 -17.35 -9.72
CA LEU A 16 -4.94 -17.29 -8.89
C LEU A 16 -4.75 -16.35 -7.69
N VAL A 17 -3.67 -16.51 -6.91
CA VAL A 17 -3.39 -15.64 -5.75
C VAL A 17 -3.18 -14.19 -6.18
N HIS A 18 -2.51 -13.94 -7.30
CA HIS A 18 -2.36 -12.61 -7.88
C HIS A 18 -3.73 -11.94 -8.14
N LYS A 19 -4.66 -12.65 -8.79
CA LYS A 19 -6.02 -12.16 -9.05
C LYS A 19 -6.79 -11.91 -7.75
N LEU A 20 -6.74 -12.84 -6.80
CA LEU A 20 -7.40 -12.70 -5.50
C LEU A 20 -6.90 -11.47 -4.74
N LEU A 21 -5.59 -11.23 -4.70
CA LEU A 21 -5.03 -10.04 -4.06
C LEU A 21 -5.46 -8.74 -4.78
N MET A 22 -5.56 -8.74 -6.11
CA MET A 22 -6.02 -7.56 -6.84
C MET A 22 -7.50 -7.26 -6.55
N ASN A 23 -8.34 -8.29 -6.56
CA ASN A 23 -9.76 -8.14 -6.22
C ASN A 23 -9.94 -7.67 -4.77
N ASN A 24 -9.17 -8.23 -3.83
CA ASN A 24 -9.18 -7.80 -2.43
C ASN A 24 -8.72 -6.34 -2.30
N ALA A 25 -7.72 -5.90 -3.07
CA ALA A 25 -7.29 -4.51 -3.08
C ALA A 25 -8.42 -3.57 -3.48
N LEU A 26 -9.14 -3.88 -4.58
CA LEU A 26 -10.30 -3.10 -5.02
C LEU A 26 -11.42 -3.10 -3.99
N GLN A 27 -11.77 -4.28 -3.45
CA GLN A 27 -12.82 -4.39 -2.44
C GLN A 27 -12.50 -3.61 -1.16
N MET A 28 -11.24 -3.61 -0.70
CA MET A 28 -10.82 -2.79 0.43
C MET A 28 -10.89 -1.31 0.09
N LEU A 29 -10.43 -0.91 -1.09
CA LEU A 29 -10.43 0.49 -1.50
C LEU A 29 -11.85 1.06 -1.60
N ASN A 30 -12.80 0.29 -2.15
CA ASN A 30 -14.20 0.68 -2.28
C ASN A 30 -14.93 0.84 -0.92
N LYS A 31 -14.34 0.38 0.18
CA LYS A 31 -14.87 0.64 1.53
C LYS A 31 -14.51 2.03 2.05
N ALA A 32 -13.51 2.70 1.46
CA ALA A 32 -13.12 4.02 1.88
C ALA A 32 -14.17 5.06 1.43
N LYS A 33 -14.63 5.91 2.34
CA LYS A 33 -15.59 6.96 2.03
C LYS A 33 -15.03 7.94 1.00
N ILE A 34 -13.75 8.28 1.12
CA ILE A 34 -13.06 9.16 0.17
C ILE A 34 -13.03 8.60 -1.25
N VAL A 35 -13.04 7.28 -1.41
CA VAL A 35 -13.06 6.65 -2.74
C VAL A 35 -14.44 6.79 -3.38
N ALA A 36 -15.52 6.63 -2.61
CA ALA A 36 -16.87 6.89 -3.08
C ALA A 36 -17.11 8.36 -3.46
N ASN A 37 -16.37 9.28 -2.84
CA ASN A 37 -16.52 10.73 -3.04
C ASN A 37 -15.30 11.37 -3.73
N ILE A 38 -14.47 10.59 -4.43
CA ILE A 38 -13.12 11.03 -4.83
C ILE A 38 -13.15 12.24 -5.78
N GLU A 39 -14.08 12.27 -6.72
CA GLU A 39 -14.22 13.37 -7.68
C GLU A 39 -14.65 14.66 -6.97
N THR A 40 -15.64 14.59 -6.08
CA THR A 40 -16.09 15.71 -5.26
C THR A 40 -14.95 16.23 -4.38
N ALA A 41 -14.21 15.32 -3.73
CA ALA A 41 -13.08 15.70 -2.88
C ALA A 41 -11.95 16.37 -3.68
N LEU A 42 -11.65 15.90 -4.89
CA LEU A 42 -10.68 16.54 -5.78
C LEU A 42 -11.09 17.96 -6.15
N ILE A 43 -12.36 18.17 -6.50
CA ILE A 43 -12.88 19.50 -6.83
C ILE A 43 -12.77 20.42 -5.60
N LEU A 44 -13.29 19.98 -4.45
CA LEU A 44 -13.26 20.76 -3.22
C LEU A 44 -11.82 21.11 -2.82
N ALA A 45 -10.89 20.16 -2.85
CA ALA A 45 -9.50 20.43 -2.49
C ALA A 45 -8.81 21.43 -3.43
N LYS A 46 -9.09 21.36 -4.75
CA LYS A 46 -8.57 22.33 -5.72
C LYS A 46 -9.14 23.73 -5.50
N VAL A 47 -10.45 23.83 -5.24
CA VAL A 47 -11.11 25.11 -4.94
C VAL A 47 -10.56 25.69 -3.64
N SER A 48 -10.49 24.89 -2.57
CA SER A 48 -9.92 25.31 -1.28
C SER A 48 -8.48 25.81 -1.43
N GLN A 49 -7.64 25.12 -2.20
CA GLN A 49 -6.25 25.56 -2.42
C GLN A 49 -6.17 26.91 -3.15
N LYS A 50 -7.00 27.13 -4.17
CA LYS A 50 -7.06 28.42 -4.88
C LYS A 50 -7.55 29.54 -3.96
N PHE A 51 -8.58 29.25 -3.16
CA PHE A 51 -9.17 30.22 -2.25
C PHE A 51 -8.19 30.65 -1.14
N LEU A 52 -7.41 29.70 -0.60
CA LEU A 52 -6.34 30.01 0.37
C LEU A 52 -5.21 30.86 -0.20
N GLN A 53 -5.05 30.91 -1.52
CA GLN A 53 -4.04 31.74 -2.19
C GLN A 53 -4.55 33.17 -2.47
N SER A 54 -5.87 33.39 -2.49
CA SER A 54 -6.48 34.64 -2.93
C SER A 54 -6.96 35.56 -1.81
N THR A 55 -7.06 35.09 -0.57
CA THR A 55 -7.84 35.77 0.47
C THR A 55 -7.09 35.87 1.80
N ASN A 56 -7.26 36.98 2.53
CA ASN A 56 -6.65 37.17 3.85
C ASN A 56 -7.23 36.13 4.83
N PRO A 57 -6.41 35.35 5.57
CA PRO A 57 -6.88 34.23 6.40
C PRO A 57 -7.87 34.60 7.52
N SER A 58 -7.90 35.88 7.92
CA SER A 58 -8.64 36.37 9.09
C SER A 58 -10.14 36.59 8.88
N GLU A 59 -10.66 36.49 7.65
CA GLU A 59 -12.07 36.83 7.33
C GLU A 59 -12.83 35.72 6.59
N ASN A 60 -12.31 34.49 6.62
CA ASN A 60 -12.65 33.50 5.60
C ASN A 60 -13.65 32.42 6.05
N GLU A 61 -14.92 32.82 6.21
CA GLU A 61 -16.03 31.90 6.51
C GLU A 61 -16.24 30.85 5.40
N ASP A 62 -16.17 31.27 4.13
CA ASP A 62 -16.29 30.38 2.97
C ASP A 62 -15.20 29.29 2.95
N GLY A 63 -13.97 29.65 3.32
CA GLY A 63 -12.85 28.73 3.43
C GLY A 63 -13.08 27.67 4.51
N LEU A 64 -13.70 28.03 5.64
CA LEU A 64 -14.10 27.09 6.67
C LEU A 64 -15.19 26.14 6.17
N GLN A 65 -16.21 26.67 5.47
CA GLN A 65 -17.28 25.85 4.89
C GLN A 65 -16.74 24.85 3.87
N LEU A 66 -15.82 25.28 2.99
CA LEU A 66 -15.14 24.41 2.04
C LEU A 66 -14.32 23.31 2.74
N PHE A 67 -13.63 23.66 3.83
CA PHE A 67 -12.89 22.67 4.62
C PHE A 67 -13.83 21.65 5.27
N ILE A 68 -14.94 22.08 5.86
CA ILE A 68 -15.96 21.19 6.44
C ILE A 68 -16.53 20.25 5.37
N ALA A 69 -16.87 20.78 4.19
CA ALA A 69 -17.37 19.98 3.07
C ALA A 69 -16.34 18.93 2.62
N LEU A 70 -15.06 19.29 2.58
CA LEU A 70 -13.99 18.36 2.25
C LEU A 70 -13.83 17.27 3.32
N MET A 71 -13.89 17.64 4.60
CA MET A 71 -13.84 16.68 5.70
C MET A 71 -15.01 15.68 5.68
N ASN A 72 -16.19 16.10 5.20
CA ASN A 72 -17.34 15.20 5.04
C ASN A 72 -17.10 14.09 4.00
N CYS A 73 -16.13 14.26 3.10
CA CYS A 73 -15.74 13.23 2.13
C CYS A 73 -14.80 12.17 2.72
N TYR A 74 -14.29 12.35 3.93
CA TYR A 74 -13.16 11.56 4.45
C TYR A 74 -13.37 11.09 5.89
N GLU A 75 -13.32 9.78 6.10
CA GLU A 75 -13.36 9.17 7.43
C GLU A 75 -11.96 8.76 7.86
N HIS A 76 -11.20 9.73 8.35
CA HIS A 76 -9.76 9.63 8.62
C HIS A 76 -9.26 8.23 9.03
N ILE A 77 -9.62 7.73 10.22
CA ILE A 77 -9.07 6.46 10.73
C ILE A 77 -9.43 5.26 9.83
N ILE A 78 -10.69 5.22 9.39
CA ILE A 78 -11.23 4.10 8.62
C ILE A 78 -10.61 4.12 7.22
N ASP A 79 -10.68 5.26 6.55
CA ASP A 79 -10.16 5.47 5.19
C ASP A 79 -8.66 5.17 5.13
N GLU A 80 -7.84 5.73 6.02
CA GLU A 80 -6.40 5.46 6.01
C GLU A 80 -6.07 3.98 6.22
N THR A 81 -6.79 3.32 7.12
CA THR A 81 -6.59 1.89 7.39
C THR A 81 -6.93 1.03 6.17
N VAL A 82 -8.06 1.29 5.52
CA VAL A 82 -8.48 0.50 4.35
C VAL A 82 -7.65 0.83 3.10
N ILE A 83 -7.21 2.09 2.92
CA ILE A 83 -6.35 2.50 1.81
C ILE A 83 -4.97 1.86 1.93
N VAL A 84 -4.37 1.86 3.12
CA VAL A 84 -3.08 1.19 3.37
C VAL A 84 -3.20 -0.31 3.13
N SER A 85 -4.31 -0.92 3.57
CA SER A 85 -4.58 -2.35 3.34
C SER A 85 -4.80 -2.68 1.85
N ALA A 86 -5.49 -1.79 1.12
CA ALA A 86 -5.67 -1.92 -0.33
C ALA A 86 -4.32 -1.83 -1.06
N PHE A 87 -3.49 -0.85 -0.71
CA PHE A 87 -2.13 -0.71 -1.26
C PHE A 87 -1.29 -1.96 -0.98
N GLU A 88 -1.33 -2.51 0.23
CA GLU A 88 -0.58 -3.71 0.60
C GLU A 88 -0.94 -4.91 -0.29
N ASN A 89 -2.24 -5.13 -0.53
CA ASN A 89 -2.73 -6.18 -1.43
C ASN A 89 -2.30 -5.92 -2.89
N PHE A 90 -2.45 -4.69 -3.37
CA PHE A 90 -2.02 -4.27 -4.71
C PHE A 90 -0.51 -4.51 -4.92
N ALA A 91 0.32 -4.06 -3.99
CA ALA A 91 1.78 -4.20 -4.05
C ALA A 91 2.19 -5.69 -4.09
N LYS A 92 1.65 -6.52 -3.21
CA LYS A 92 1.89 -7.98 -3.21
C LYS A 92 1.44 -8.63 -4.52
N SER A 93 0.29 -8.22 -5.03
CA SER A 93 -0.21 -8.69 -6.33
C SER A 93 0.75 -8.34 -7.47
N LYS A 94 1.28 -7.12 -7.51
CA LYS A 94 2.29 -6.69 -8.49
C LYS A 94 3.60 -7.48 -8.38
N LEU A 95 4.06 -7.74 -7.16
CA LEU A 95 5.25 -8.56 -6.91
C LEU A 95 5.07 -9.98 -7.44
N LEU A 96 3.95 -10.63 -7.14
CA LEU A 96 3.66 -11.98 -7.62
C LEU A 96 3.61 -12.06 -9.15
N LYS A 97 2.97 -11.06 -9.80
CA LYS A 97 2.93 -10.97 -11.27
C LYS A 97 4.33 -10.86 -11.88
N LYS A 98 5.24 -10.17 -11.18
CA LYS A 98 6.65 -10.01 -11.56
C LYS A 98 7.56 -11.10 -11.00
N MET A 99 7.00 -12.23 -10.56
CA MET A 99 7.76 -13.39 -10.07
C MET A 99 8.62 -13.11 -8.84
N TYR A 100 8.16 -12.24 -7.94
CA TYR A 100 8.80 -11.98 -6.63
C TYR A 100 8.05 -12.65 -5.49
N ILE A 101 8.81 -13.01 -4.46
CA ILE A 101 8.31 -13.62 -3.22
C ILE A 101 7.72 -12.55 -2.32
N VAL A 102 6.53 -12.84 -1.79
CA VAL A 102 5.75 -11.97 -0.91
C VAL A 102 5.58 -12.52 0.51
N HIS A 103 5.89 -13.79 0.75
CA HIS A 103 5.97 -14.36 2.10
C HIS A 103 7.31 -14.06 2.73
N GLU A 104 7.34 -13.86 4.04
CA GLU A 104 8.58 -13.61 4.76
C GLU A 104 9.38 -14.91 4.90
N PHE A 105 10.69 -14.82 4.76
CA PHE A 105 11.57 -15.92 5.16
C PHE A 105 11.60 -16.05 6.69
N ASP A 106 11.51 -17.27 7.20
CA ASP A 106 11.70 -17.50 8.63
C ASP A 106 13.16 -17.26 9.03
N SER A 107 13.46 -17.02 10.29
CA SER A 107 14.83 -16.95 10.82
C SER A 107 14.94 -17.56 12.21
N SER A 108 13.95 -18.37 12.59
CA SER A 108 13.95 -19.11 13.85
C SER A 108 15.01 -20.22 13.84
N GLN A 109 15.30 -20.78 12.67
CA GLN A 109 16.34 -21.77 12.46
C GLN A 109 17.71 -21.11 12.49
N ASP A 110 18.68 -21.76 13.15
CA ASP A 110 20.09 -21.32 13.21
C ASP A 110 20.83 -21.63 11.90
N ASP A 111 20.24 -21.23 10.77
CA ASP A 111 20.81 -21.38 9.44
C ASP A 111 21.23 -20.00 8.92
N ASP A 112 22.55 -19.83 8.74
CA ASP A 112 23.15 -18.61 8.23
C ASP A 112 22.61 -18.20 6.86
N VAL A 113 22.30 -19.17 5.98
CA VAL A 113 21.75 -18.90 4.65
C VAL A 113 20.35 -18.32 4.78
N GLN A 114 19.54 -18.87 5.67
CA GLN A 114 18.19 -18.42 5.96
C GLN A 114 18.18 -16.99 6.56
N LYS A 115 19.08 -16.69 7.50
CA LYS A 115 19.24 -15.34 8.06
C LYS A 115 19.68 -14.33 6.99
N LYS A 116 20.61 -14.72 6.12
CA LYS A 116 21.11 -13.88 5.00
C LYS A 116 19.99 -13.54 4.01
N ILE A 117 19.18 -14.52 3.59
CA ILE A 117 18.11 -14.27 2.61
C ILE A 117 17.00 -13.39 3.20
N LYS A 118 16.64 -13.57 4.47
CA LYS A 118 15.69 -12.70 5.17
C LYS A 118 16.18 -11.26 5.28
N SER A 119 17.44 -11.07 5.69
CA SER A 119 18.07 -9.75 5.76
C SER A 119 18.09 -9.05 4.39
N ARG A 120 18.37 -9.81 3.33
CA ARG A 120 18.30 -9.33 1.96
C ARG A 120 16.87 -8.95 1.56
N GLN A 121 15.87 -9.76 1.91
CA GLN A 121 14.45 -9.52 1.57
C GLN A 121 13.93 -8.20 2.14
N LYS A 122 14.38 -7.81 3.35
CA LYS A 122 14.05 -6.51 3.96
C LYS A 122 14.49 -5.32 3.11
N LYS A 123 15.54 -5.48 2.30
CA LYS A 123 16.13 -4.41 1.48
C LYS A 123 15.76 -4.52 0.00
N PHE A 124 15.60 -5.74 -0.51
CA PHE A 124 15.43 -6.04 -1.92
C PHE A 124 14.36 -7.11 -2.15
N PRO A 125 13.54 -6.98 -3.19
CA PRO A 125 12.61 -8.03 -3.58
C PRO A 125 13.38 -9.28 -4.04
N ILE A 126 12.98 -10.45 -3.54
CA ILE A 126 13.61 -11.74 -3.88
C ILE A 126 12.83 -12.40 -5.00
N HIS A 127 13.49 -12.64 -6.12
CA HIS A 127 12.88 -13.29 -7.27
C HIS A 127 12.68 -14.79 -7.01
N ILE A 128 11.59 -15.39 -7.49
CA ILE A 128 11.26 -16.81 -7.30
C ILE A 128 12.39 -17.73 -7.80
N LYS A 129 13.09 -17.36 -8.87
CA LYS A 129 14.29 -18.08 -9.35
C LYS A 129 15.37 -18.27 -8.27
N THR A 130 15.55 -17.31 -7.35
CA THR A 130 16.48 -17.45 -6.23
C THR A 130 16.05 -18.57 -5.28
N TYR A 131 14.75 -18.71 -5.04
CA TYR A 131 14.19 -19.79 -4.22
C TYR A 131 14.27 -21.14 -4.91
N LEU A 132 13.89 -21.23 -6.19
CA LEU A 132 13.95 -22.47 -6.95
C LEU A 132 15.40 -22.98 -7.07
N ALA A 133 16.35 -22.11 -7.37
CA ALA A 133 17.76 -22.50 -7.44
C ALA A 133 18.34 -22.95 -6.09
N ALA A 134 17.84 -22.42 -4.98
CA ALA A 134 18.22 -22.91 -3.65
C ALA A 134 17.63 -24.30 -3.39
N HIS A 135 16.35 -24.50 -3.73
CA HIS A 135 15.67 -25.79 -3.62
C HIS A 135 16.37 -26.89 -4.44
N ASP A 136 16.76 -26.60 -5.68
CA ASP A 136 17.48 -27.54 -6.55
C ASP A 136 18.85 -27.95 -5.97
N ARG A 137 19.46 -27.08 -5.15
CA ARG A 137 20.71 -27.34 -4.43
C ARG A 137 20.49 -27.97 -3.06
N GLN A 138 19.27 -28.43 -2.77
CA GLN A 138 18.87 -28.98 -1.46
C GLN A 138 19.07 -27.98 -0.29
N LEU A 139 19.11 -26.68 -0.58
CA LEU A 139 19.06 -25.62 0.43
C LEU A 139 17.60 -25.35 0.77
N THR A 140 17.25 -25.49 2.05
CA THR A 140 15.86 -25.36 2.49
C THR A 140 15.59 -23.92 2.89
N TYR A 141 14.89 -23.17 2.04
CA TYR A 141 14.28 -21.91 2.45
C TYR A 141 12.90 -22.14 3.06
N ILE A 142 12.75 -21.73 4.32
CA ILE A 142 11.50 -21.82 5.05
C ILE A 142 10.78 -20.48 5.00
N PHE A 143 9.49 -20.50 4.70
CA PHE A 143 8.63 -19.32 4.75
C PHE A 143 7.85 -19.30 6.06
N ARG A 144 7.56 -18.09 6.53
CA ARG A 144 6.48 -17.84 7.48
C ARG A 144 5.16 -17.77 6.75
N ASP A 145 4.07 -17.96 7.49
CA ASP A 145 2.72 -17.69 7.00
C ASP A 145 2.45 -16.18 6.87
N THR A 146 3.31 -15.34 7.46
CA THR A 146 3.27 -13.88 7.30
C THR A 146 3.80 -13.45 5.94
N THR A 147 3.16 -12.41 5.40
CA THR A 147 3.61 -11.75 4.17
C THR A 147 4.35 -10.46 4.49
N LEU A 148 5.07 -9.94 3.49
CA LEU A 148 5.81 -8.69 3.60
C LEU A 148 4.92 -7.56 4.12
N LEU A 149 5.37 -6.96 5.21
CA LEU A 149 4.72 -5.79 5.80
C LEU A 149 4.76 -4.58 4.86
N VAL A 150 3.76 -3.71 4.97
CA VAL A 150 3.66 -2.49 4.17
C VAL A 150 4.89 -1.57 4.28
N SER A 151 5.57 -1.55 5.42
CA SER A 151 6.82 -0.79 5.60
C SER A 151 7.94 -1.25 4.66
N ILE A 152 8.03 -2.55 4.39
CA ILE A 152 8.97 -3.11 3.42
C ILE A 152 8.50 -2.79 2.01
N LEU A 153 7.20 -2.93 1.73
CA LEU A 153 6.61 -2.67 0.43
C LEU A 153 6.77 -1.20 -0.02
N LEU A 154 6.81 -0.26 0.92
CA LEU A 154 7.04 1.17 0.69
C LEU A 154 8.54 1.55 0.55
N SER A 155 9.46 0.59 0.66
CA SER A 155 10.89 0.86 0.48
C SER A 155 11.26 1.10 -0.98
N GLN A 156 12.34 1.88 -1.20
CA GLN A 156 12.73 2.37 -2.53
C GLN A 156 12.92 1.26 -3.58
N LYS A 157 13.42 0.09 -3.18
CA LYS A 157 13.66 -1.01 -4.13
C LYS A 157 12.36 -1.71 -4.55
N TYR A 158 11.35 -1.67 -3.70
CA TYR A 158 10.04 -2.28 -3.94
C TYR A 158 9.12 -1.37 -4.73
N VAL A 159 9.04 -0.07 -4.39
CA VAL A 159 8.13 0.88 -5.05
C VAL A 159 8.37 1.03 -6.55
N LYS A 160 9.61 0.83 -7.02
CA LYS A 160 9.97 0.80 -8.44
C LYS A 160 9.22 -0.28 -9.23
N LEU A 161 8.67 -1.29 -8.55
CA LEU A 161 7.96 -2.40 -9.18
C LEU A 161 6.47 -2.14 -9.40
N TYR A 162 5.89 -1.08 -8.83
CA TYR A 162 4.43 -0.91 -8.85
C TYR A 162 3.95 0.02 -9.97
N GLY A 163 4.81 0.95 -10.41
CA GLY A 163 4.46 1.96 -11.41
C GLY A 163 3.62 3.10 -10.86
N LEU A 164 3.73 3.38 -9.56
CA LEU A 164 3.15 4.57 -8.92
C LEU A 164 4.16 5.72 -8.93
N SER A 165 3.66 6.94 -8.95
CA SER A 165 4.42 8.18 -8.89
C SER A 165 5.10 8.35 -7.53
N THR A 166 6.23 9.07 -7.50
CA THR A 166 6.91 9.40 -6.24
C THR A 166 5.98 10.16 -5.27
N PRO A 167 5.20 11.18 -5.70
CA PRO A 167 4.23 11.83 -4.84
C PRO A 167 3.21 10.87 -4.21
N CYS A 168 2.66 9.94 -5.00
CA CYS A 168 1.74 8.92 -4.49
C CYS A 168 2.39 8.05 -3.40
N ILE A 169 3.61 7.58 -3.64
CA ILE A 169 4.37 6.77 -2.67
C ILE A 169 4.65 7.54 -1.37
N GLU A 170 5.02 8.83 -1.43
CA GLU A 170 5.24 9.63 -0.23
C GLU A 170 3.95 9.81 0.58
N GLN A 171 2.81 10.03 -0.08
CA GLN A 171 1.51 10.10 0.61
C GLN A 171 1.15 8.76 1.24
N LEU A 172 1.34 7.63 0.55
CA LEU A 172 1.12 6.29 1.13
C LEU A 172 2.01 6.01 2.35
N LYS A 173 3.24 6.55 2.38
CA LYS A 173 4.09 6.49 3.58
C LYS A 173 3.52 7.31 4.73
N LEU A 174 2.97 8.49 4.45
CA LEU A 174 2.31 9.31 5.47
C LEU A 174 1.07 8.60 6.03
N LEU A 175 0.20 8.06 5.18
CA LEU A 175 -0.96 7.26 5.60
C LEU A 175 -0.55 6.09 6.49
N ASN A 176 0.50 5.35 6.11
CA ASN A 176 1.00 4.24 6.92
C ASN A 176 1.59 4.71 8.28
N ARG A 177 2.26 5.86 8.33
CA ARG A 177 2.74 6.43 9.60
C ARG A 177 1.57 6.80 10.50
N THR A 178 0.59 7.52 9.98
CA THR A 178 -0.61 7.91 10.72
C THR A 178 -1.35 6.69 11.26
N ARG A 179 -1.57 5.66 10.43
CA ARG A 179 -2.14 4.38 10.86
C ARG A 179 -1.39 3.77 12.05
N ASN A 180 -0.06 3.79 12.03
CA ASN A 180 0.75 3.26 13.13
C ASN A 180 0.67 4.12 14.41
N VAL A 181 0.49 5.43 14.28
CA VAL A 181 0.39 6.39 15.40
C VAL A 181 -0.99 6.33 16.07
N LEU A 182 -2.05 5.98 15.33
CA LEU A 182 -3.39 5.76 15.91
C LEU A 182 -3.38 4.68 17.00
N HIS A 183 -2.45 3.72 16.93
CA HIS A 183 -2.25 2.72 17.99
C HIS A 183 -1.58 3.29 19.26
N MET A 184 -1.12 4.55 19.24
CA MET A 184 -0.31 5.16 20.31
C MET A 184 -0.99 6.32 21.05
N ASN A 185 -2.31 6.53 20.88
CA ASN A 185 -3.11 7.54 21.61
C ASN A 185 -2.52 8.97 21.59
N THR A 186 -1.78 9.34 20.55
CA THR A 186 -1.25 10.70 20.39
C THR A 186 -2.21 11.52 19.52
N SER A 187 -2.36 12.80 19.82
CA SER A 187 -3.21 13.70 19.04
C SER A 187 -2.65 13.85 17.63
N ILE A 188 -3.37 13.30 16.64
CA ILE A 188 -2.99 13.41 15.23
C ILE A 188 -3.77 14.54 14.58
N THR A 189 -3.07 15.60 14.16
CA THR A 189 -3.57 16.60 13.21
C THR A 189 -3.29 16.14 11.79
N SER A 190 -4.03 15.14 11.31
CA SER A 190 -3.99 14.72 9.90
C SER A 190 -5.13 15.40 9.18
N SER A 191 -4.80 16.39 8.37
CA SER A 191 -5.76 16.99 7.45
C SER A 191 -5.77 16.22 6.13
N ILE A 192 -6.94 16.19 5.49
CA ILE A 192 -7.02 15.80 4.08
C ILE A 192 -6.60 17.00 3.22
N ASN A 193 -5.80 16.74 2.19
CA ASN A 193 -5.30 17.76 1.26
C ASN A 193 -5.27 17.21 -0.16
N LEU A 194 -5.04 18.09 -1.13
CA LEU A 194 -5.06 17.72 -2.55
C LEU A 194 -4.09 16.57 -2.87
N GLN A 195 -2.85 16.63 -2.39
CA GLN A 195 -1.84 15.60 -2.67
C GLN A 195 -2.27 14.21 -2.16
N LYS A 196 -2.87 14.15 -0.97
CA LYS A 196 -3.40 12.91 -0.40
C LYS A 196 -4.52 12.35 -1.28
N ILE A 197 -5.45 13.19 -1.72
CA ILE A 197 -6.57 12.78 -2.58
C ILE A 197 -6.07 12.31 -3.95
N GLU A 198 -5.13 13.04 -4.56
CA GLU A 198 -4.50 12.66 -5.83
C GLU A 198 -3.77 11.32 -5.73
N ALA A 199 -3.07 11.06 -4.63
CA ALA A 199 -2.42 9.78 -4.38
C ALA A 199 -3.43 8.62 -4.28
N ILE A 200 -4.57 8.85 -3.60
CA ILE A 200 -5.65 7.86 -3.47
C ILE A 200 -6.29 7.59 -4.84
N TYR A 201 -6.52 8.65 -5.63
CA TYR A 201 -7.05 8.55 -6.99
C TYR A 201 -6.09 7.79 -7.92
N GLU A 202 -4.79 8.07 -7.86
CA GLU A 202 -3.77 7.34 -8.60
C GLU A 202 -3.75 5.85 -8.23
N LEU A 203 -3.82 5.53 -6.94
CA LEU A 203 -3.89 4.14 -6.46
C LEU A 203 -5.15 3.44 -6.99
N LYS A 204 -6.32 4.10 -6.94
CA LYS A 204 -7.58 3.60 -7.49
C LYS A 204 -7.42 3.23 -8.97
N ASN A 205 -6.96 4.17 -9.78
CA ASN A 205 -6.77 3.97 -11.21
C ASN A 205 -5.74 2.85 -11.49
N ALA A 206 -4.69 2.77 -10.68
CA ALA A 206 -3.69 1.73 -10.80
C ALA A 206 -4.24 0.33 -10.45
N ILE A 207 -5.20 0.22 -9.53
CA ILE A 207 -5.87 -1.06 -9.21
C ILE A 207 -6.86 -1.43 -10.31
N GLU A 208 -7.72 -0.50 -10.71
CA GLU A 208 -8.78 -0.73 -11.71
C GLU A 208 -8.23 -1.11 -13.09
N LYS A 209 -7.09 -0.56 -13.51
CA LYS A 209 -6.45 -0.90 -14.80
C LYS A 209 -6.01 -2.37 -14.92
N HIS A 210 -5.96 -3.11 -13.81
CA HIS A 210 -5.40 -4.46 -13.76
C HIS A 210 -6.40 -5.55 -13.35
N ILE A 211 -7.68 -5.19 -13.24
CA ILE A 211 -8.80 -6.12 -13.09
C ILE A 211 -9.40 -6.35 -14.47
#